data_AF-W9URK0-F1
#
_entry.id   AF-W9URK0-F1
#
_cell.length_a   1.000
_cell.length_b   1.000
_cell.length_c   1.000
_cell.angle_alpha   90.00
_cell.angle_beta   90.00
_cell.angle_gamma   90.00
#
_symmetry.space_group_name_H-M   'P 1'
#
loop_
_entity.id
_entity.type
_entity.pdbx_description
1 polymer ?
#
loop_
_entity_poly.entity_id
_entity_poly.type
_entity_poly.pdbx_seq_one_letter_code
_entity_poly.pdbx_strand_id
1 'polypeptide(L)'
;MFYAGIAFAYFVVFPLIFGFFTSVGPDNVEVMTDISSYLNFVLKLFFAFGITFEIPIATLLLIRSGVVSADSLASKRAYVVVICFIFGMLLTPPDIISQSLLAIPMWLLFELGLFMSRLLFKPVVDDERS
;
A
#
# COMPACT_ATOMS: atom_id res chain seq x y z
N MET A 1 11.72 7.27 -1.71
CA MET A 1 10.97 6.33 -0.84
C MET A 1 10.91 4.94 -1.45
N PHE A 2 11.12 4.82 -2.76
CA PHE A 2 11.22 3.57 -3.50
C PHE A 2 12.06 2.46 -2.86
N TYR A 3 13.32 2.70 -2.49
CA TYR A 3 14.17 1.69 -1.82
C TYR A 3 13.59 1.23 -0.47
N ALA A 4 12.96 2.14 0.28
CA ALA A 4 12.27 1.78 1.52
C ALA A 4 11.03 0.93 1.24
N GLY A 5 10.34 1.16 0.12
CA GLY A 5 9.23 0.32 -0.34
C GLY A 5 9.63 -1.08 -0.73
N ILE A 6 10.77 -1.22 -1.43
CA ILE A 6 11.36 -2.52 -1.73
C ILE A 6 11.78 -3.22 -0.42
N ALA A 7 12.44 -2.51 0.50
CA ALA A 7 12.83 -3.08 1.78
C ALA A 7 11.60 -3.54 2.59
N PHE A 8 10.53 -2.75 2.64
CA PHE A 8 9.29 -3.10 3.32
C PHE A 8 8.61 -4.32 2.70
N ALA A 9 8.55 -4.36 1.36
CA ALA A 9 8.05 -5.52 0.63
C ALA A 9 8.81 -6.81 1.01
N TYR A 10 10.15 -6.74 1.10
CA TYR A 10 10.98 -7.89 1.43
C TYR A 10 10.95 -8.30 2.91
N PHE A 11 11.06 -7.34 3.83
CA PHE A 11 11.22 -7.64 5.26
C PHE A 11 9.90 -7.78 6.03
N VAL A 12 8.81 -7.18 5.55
CA VAL A 12 7.52 -7.20 6.25
C VAL A 12 6.51 -8.01 5.48
N VAL A 13 6.24 -7.62 4.24
CA VAL A 13 5.12 -8.16 3.47
C VAL A 13 5.37 -9.61 3.05
N PHE A 14 6.56 -9.88 2.53
CA PHE A 14 6.97 -11.21 2.08
C PHE A 14 6.87 -12.28 3.20
N PRO A 15 7.48 -12.10 4.39
CA PRO A 15 7.34 -13.08 5.47
C PRO A 15 5.91 -13.20 6.00
N LEU A 16 5.11 -12.14 5.95
CA LEU A 16 3.69 -12.18 6.34
C LEU A 16 2.90 -13.15 5.44
N ILE A 17 3.09 -13.03 4.13
CA ILE A 17 2.40 -13.87 3.13
C ILE A 17 2.91 -15.32 3.18
N PHE A 18 4.23 -15.51 3.30
CA PHE A 18 4.81 -16.86 3.42
C PHE A 18 4.43 -17.55 4.73
N GLY A 19 4.39 -16.81 5.84
CA GLY A 19 3.90 -17.31 7.12
C GLY A 19 2.45 -17.77 7.03
N PHE A 20 1.61 -17.02 6.30
CA PHE A 20 0.24 -17.45 6.05
C PHE A 20 0.18 -18.70 5.16
N PHE A 21 0.84 -18.72 3.99
CA PHE A 21 0.82 -19.88 3.09
C PHE A 21 1.31 -21.17 3.76
N THR A 22 2.34 -21.09 4.60
CA THR A 22 2.85 -22.24 5.35
C THR A 22 1.92 -22.67 6.48
N SER A 23 1.15 -21.77 7.08
CA SER A 23 0.19 -22.09 8.15
C SER A 23 -1.10 -22.75 7.68
N VAL A 24 -1.48 -22.59 6.40
CA VAL A 24 -2.71 -23.14 5.82
C VAL A 24 -2.44 -24.38 4.95
N GLY A 25 -1.17 -24.65 4.61
CA GLY A 25 -0.77 -25.85 3.87
C GLY A 25 -0.84 -27.12 4.74
N PRO A 26 -1.24 -28.29 4.21
CA PRO A 26 -1.14 -29.56 4.93
C PRO A 26 0.33 -29.87 5.26
N ASP A 27 0.61 -30.43 6.44
CA ASP A 27 1.96 -30.79 6.95
C ASP A 27 2.82 -31.66 6.00
N ASN A 28 2.24 -32.17 4.90
CA ASN A 28 2.84 -33.12 3.96
C ASN A 28 2.73 -32.74 2.48
N VAL A 29 2.34 -31.51 2.15
CA VAL A 29 2.38 -31.03 0.76
C VAL A 29 3.51 -30.03 0.67
N GLU A 30 4.63 -30.44 0.04
CA GLU A 30 5.61 -29.48 -0.45
C GLU A 30 4.81 -28.44 -1.25
N VAL A 31 4.84 -27.19 -0.80
CA VAL A 31 4.23 -26.06 -1.50
C VAL A 31 5.02 -25.91 -2.81
N MET A 32 4.76 -26.78 -3.77
CA MET A 32 5.28 -26.77 -5.12
C MET A 32 4.50 -25.70 -5.88
N THR A 33 4.53 -24.46 -5.39
CA THR A 33 4.26 -23.33 -6.26
C THR A 33 5.38 -23.37 -7.29
N ASP A 34 5.01 -23.59 -8.55
CA ASP A 34 5.91 -23.44 -9.69
C ASP A 34 6.78 -22.21 -9.46
N ILE A 35 8.11 -22.37 -9.49
CA ILE A 35 9.07 -21.30 -9.18
C ILE A 35 8.80 -20.07 -10.05
N SER A 36 8.27 -20.29 -11.25
CA SER A 36 7.85 -19.25 -12.19
C SER A 36 6.67 -18.44 -11.64
N SER A 37 5.68 -19.08 -11.04
CA SER A 37 4.52 -18.41 -10.44
C SER A 37 4.92 -17.67 -9.16
N TYR A 38 5.78 -18.27 -8.35
CA TYR A 38 6.36 -17.62 -7.18
C TYR A 38 7.17 -16.37 -7.54
N LEU A 39 8.12 -16.47 -8.47
CA LEU A 39 8.93 -15.33 -8.91
C LEU A 39 8.05 -14.23 -9.52
N ASN A 40 7.06 -14.59 -10.33
CA ASN A 40 6.10 -13.62 -10.87
C ASN A 40 5.30 -12.90 -9.79
N PHE A 41 4.84 -13.61 -8.76
CA PHE A 41 4.14 -13.01 -7.62
C PHE A 41 5.05 -12.02 -6.87
N VAL A 42 6.27 -12.45 -6.54
CA VAL A 42 7.26 -11.63 -5.84
C VAL A 42 7.62 -10.38 -6.64
N LEU A 43 7.88 -10.52 -7.93
CA LEU A 43 8.17 -9.38 -8.82
C LEU A 43 7.00 -8.39 -8.86
N LYS A 44 5.77 -8.86 -9.06
CA LYS A 44 4.57 -8.00 -9.03
C LYS A 44 4.44 -7.25 -7.71
N LEU A 45 4.68 -7.94 -6.59
CA LEU A 45 4.60 -7.38 -5.26
C LEU A 45 5.65 -6.28 -5.07
N PHE A 46 6.91 -6.51 -5.44
CA PHE A 46 7.96 -5.50 -5.39
C PHE A 46 7.63 -4.27 -6.24
N PHE A 47 7.15 -4.47 -7.46
CA PHE A 47 6.75 -3.36 -8.33
C PHE A 47 5.59 -2.56 -7.73
N ALA A 48 4.55 -3.22 -7.25
CA ALA A 48 3.38 -2.55 -6.69
C ALA A 48 3.70 -1.82 -5.38
N PHE A 49 4.45 -2.43 -4.46
CA PHE A 49 4.86 -1.76 -3.23
C PHE A 49 5.87 -0.64 -3.49
N GLY A 50 6.79 -0.82 -4.44
CA GLY A 50 7.72 0.23 -4.87
C GLY A 50 6.97 1.48 -5.35
N ILE A 51 5.95 1.32 -6.19
CA ILE A 51 5.10 2.42 -6.67
C ILE A 51 4.23 3.00 -5.53
N THR A 52 3.66 2.13 -4.69
CA THR A 52 2.81 2.55 -3.57
C THR A 52 3.58 3.43 -2.58
N PHE A 53 4.86 3.16 -2.36
CA PHE A 53 5.72 3.98 -1.50
C PHE A 53 6.01 5.38 -2.05
N GLU A 54 5.68 5.67 -3.31
CA GLU A 54 5.76 7.02 -3.87
C GLU A 54 4.44 7.81 -3.66
N ILE A 55 3.33 7.13 -3.31
CA ILE A 55 2.03 7.79 -3.01
C ILE A 55 2.15 8.84 -1.88
N PRO A 56 2.87 8.61 -0.76
CA PRO A 56 3.05 9.62 0.29
C PRO A 56 3.71 10.90 -0.23
N ILE A 57 4.77 10.76 -1.04
CA ILE A 57 5.47 11.92 -1.63
C ILE A 57 4.57 12.62 -2.65
N ALA A 58 3.91 11.86 -3.53
CA ALA A 58 3.00 12.43 -4.51
C ALA A 58 1.86 13.22 -3.84
N THR A 59 1.29 12.68 -2.76
CA THR A 59 0.24 13.35 -1.96
C THR A 59 0.78 14.63 -1.32
N LEU A 60 1.99 14.59 -0.75
CA LEU A 60 2.65 15.76 -0.18
C LEU A 60 2.88 16.87 -1.21
N LEU A 61 3.34 16.52 -2.41
CA LEU A 61 3.59 17.45 -3.50
C LEU A 61 2.29 18.06 -4.04
N LEU A 62 1.23 17.27 -4.18
CA LEU A 62 -0.09 17.73 -4.62
C LEU A 62 -0.74 18.71 -3.63
N ILE A 63 -0.55 18.49 -2.33
CA ILE A 63 -1.03 19.40 -1.29
C ILE A 63 -0.18 20.67 -1.29
N ARG A 64 1.15 20.54 -1.40
CA ARG A 64 2.06 21.69 -1.44
C ARG A 64 1.84 22.58 -2.67
N SER A 65 1.47 22.02 -3.81
CA SER A 65 1.16 22.77 -5.03
C SER A 65 -0.21 23.46 -4.98
N GLY A 66 -1.03 23.19 -3.96
CA GLY A 66 -2.38 23.75 -3.82
C GLY A 66 -3.42 23.11 -4.73
N VAL A 67 -3.07 22.06 -5.49
CA VAL A 67 -4.01 21.37 -6.41
C VAL A 67 -5.08 20.62 -5.62
N VAL A 68 -4.74 20.09 -4.45
CA VAL A 68 -5.66 19.30 -3.61
C VAL A 68 -5.45 19.64 -2.14
N SER A 69 -6.51 19.86 -1.37
CA SER A 69 -6.39 20.05 0.09
C SER A 69 -6.28 18.73 0.83
N ALA A 70 -5.58 18.73 1.97
CA ALA A 70 -5.48 17.55 2.84
C ALA A 70 -6.85 17.05 3.29
N ASP A 71 -7.82 17.94 3.52
CA ASP A 71 -9.19 17.57 3.92
C ASP A 71 -9.99 16.94 2.79
N SER A 72 -9.77 17.37 1.54
CA SER A 72 -10.35 16.73 0.35
C SER A 72 -9.83 15.31 0.14
N LEU A 73 -8.54 15.08 0.40
CA LEU A 73 -7.96 13.72 0.40
C LEU A 73 -8.47 12.88 1.58
N ALA A 74 -8.64 13.50 2.76
CA ALA A 74 -9.17 12.83 3.93
C ALA A 74 -10.64 12.41 3.77
N SER A 75 -11.48 13.18 3.08
CA SER A 75 -12.87 12.77 2.81
C SER A 75 -12.96 11.57 1.86
N LYS A 76 -11.90 11.32 1.06
CA LYS A 76 -11.83 10.20 0.11
C LYS A 76 -11.15 8.94 0.66
N ARG A 77 -10.97 8.81 1.98
CA ARG A 77 -10.40 7.61 2.63
C ARG A 77 -11.07 6.32 2.19
N ALA A 78 -12.40 6.31 2.07
CA ALA A 78 -13.14 5.13 1.63
C ALA A 78 -12.72 4.66 0.23
N TYR A 79 -12.47 5.59 -0.71
CA TYR A 79 -11.97 5.25 -2.05
C TYR A 79 -10.57 4.64 -1.99
N VAL A 80 -9.68 5.17 -1.15
CA VAL A 80 -8.33 4.63 -0.99
C VAL A 80 -8.38 3.21 -0.44
N VAL A 81 -9.21 2.95 0.56
CA VAL A 81 -9.39 1.59 1.11
C VAL A 81 -9.84 0.63 0.01
N VAL A 82 -10.83 1.01 -0.80
CA VAL A 82 -11.30 0.18 -1.92
C VAL A 82 -10.17 -0.07 -2.93
N ILE A 83 -9.39 0.96 -3.28
CA ILE A 83 -8.23 0.83 -4.18
C ILE A 83 -7.19 -0.13 -3.59
N CYS A 84 -6.88 -0.05 -2.29
CA CYS A 84 -5.98 -0.98 -1.62
C CYS A 84 -6.48 -2.43 -1.71
N PHE A 85 -7.78 -2.68 -1.55
CA PHE A 85 -8.35 -4.02 -1.72
C PHE A 85 -8.30 -4.50 -3.17
N ILE A 86 -8.54 -3.62 -4.15
CA ILE A 86 -8.42 -3.95 -5.58
C ILE A 86 -6.98 -4.34 -5.92
N PHE A 87 -5.99 -3.56 -5.47
CA PHE A 87 -4.59 -3.90 -5.65
C PHE A 87 -4.21 -5.17 -4.91
N GLY A 88 -4.73 -5.38 -3.70
CA GLY A 88 -4.54 -6.63 -2.97
C GLY A 88 -5.00 -7.83 -3.80
N MET A 89 -6.21 -7.77 -4.37
CA MET A 89 -6.76 -8.82 -5.23
C MET A 89 -5.97 -9.03 -6.53
N LEU A 90 -5.36 -7.98 -7.08
CA LEU A 90 -4.53 -8.09 -8.28
C LEU A 90 -3.17 -8.75 -7.99
N LEU A 91 -2.66 -8.55 -6.78
CA LEU A 91 -1.34 -9.00 -6.36
C LEU A 91 -1.37 -10.40 -5.79
N THR A 92 -2.34 -10.71 -4.93
CA THR A 92 -2.54 -12.07 -4.39
C THR A 92 -3.54 -12.85 -5.22
N PRO A 93 -3.52 -14.19 -5.18
CA PRO A 93 -4.71 -14.97 -5.53
C PRO A 93 -5.95 -14.46 -4.75
N PRO A 94 -7.18 -14.80 -5.18
CA PRO A 94 -8.43 -14.35 -4.55
C PRO A 94 -8.67 -15.01 -3.18
N ASP A 95 -7.72 -14.79 -2.27
CA ASP A 95 -7.74 -15.19 -0.87
C ASP A 95 -7.92 -13.95 0.01
N ILE A 96 -8.99 -13.95 0.82
CA ILE A 96 -9.41 -12.80 1.62
C ILE A 96 -8.36 -12.45 2.66
N ILE A 97 -7.67 -13.45 3.23
CA ILE A 97 -6.71 -13.22 4.31
C ILE A 97 -5.47 -12.54 3.74
N SER A 98 -4.80 -13.14 2.75
CA SER A 98 -3.62 -12.58 2.08
C SER A 98 -3.92 -11.21 1.47
N GLN A 99 -5.10 -11.03 0.87
CA GLN A 99 -5.52 -9.75 0.32
C GLN A 99 -5.63 -8.67 1.41
N SER A 100 -6.24 -8.98 2.55
CA SER A 100 -6.36 -8.04 3.67
C SER A 100 -5.01 -7.72 4.29
N LEU A 101 -4.15 -8.74 4.38
CA LEU A 101 -2.79 -8.65 4.88
C LEU A 101 -1.92 -7.69 4.05
N LEU A 102 -2.19 -7.57 2.75
CA LEU A 102 -1.58 -6.59 1.85
C LEU A 102 -2.27 -5.22 1.87
N ALA A 103 -3.60 -5.20 1.91
CA ALA A 103 -4.38 -3.97 1.87
C ALA A 103 -4.09 -3.07 3.08
N ILE A 104 -3.89 -3.67 4.26
CA ILE A 104 -3.59 -2.93 5.50
C ILE A 104 -2.30 -2.10 5.38
N PRO A 105 -1.13 -2.68 5.01
CA PRO A 105 0.09 -1.92 4.77
C PRO A 105 -0.07 -0.79 3.75
N MET A 106 -0.75 -1.05 2.63
CA MET A 106 -0.96 -0.04 1.59
C MET A 106 -1.80 1.13 2.10
N TRP A 107 -2.86 0.85 2.86
CA TRP A 107 -3.68 1.86 3.49
C TRP A 107 -2.90 2.68 4.53
N LEU A 108 -2.07 2.01 5.33
CA LEU A 108 -1.24 2.64 6.37
C LEU A 108 -0.22 3.62 5.76
N LEU A 109 0.36 3.29 4.60
CA LEU A 109 1.24 4.20 3.86
C LEU A 109 0.52 5.46 3.39
N PHE A 110 -0.70 5.32 2.86
CA PHE A 110 -1.50 6.48 2.50
C PHE A 110 -1.79 7.36 3.71
N GLU A 111 -2.19 6.75 4.83
CA GLU A 111 -2.48 7.48 6.07
C GLU A 111 -1.25 8.23 6.59
N LEU A 112 -0.06 7.60 6.53
CA LEU A 112 1.22 8.25 6.86
C LEU A 112 1.49 9.46 5.95
N GLY A 113 1.26 9.34 4.64
CA GLY A 113 1.41 10.45 3.70
C GLY A 113 0.48 11.63 4.01
N LEU A 114 -0.78 11.33 4.32
CA LEU A 114 -1.78 12.32 4.70
C LEU A 114 -1.51 12.96 6.06
N PHE A 115 -0.99 12.18 7.01
CA PHE A 115 -0.60 12.66 8.32
C PHE A 115 0.62 13.60 8.22
N MET A 116 1.65 13.18 7.49
CA MET A 116 2.83 14.02 7.24
C MET A 116 2.48 15.31 6.53
N SER A 117 1.56 15.28 5.55
CA SER A 117 1.16 16.50 4.85
C SER A 117 0.42 17.49 5.75
N ARG A 118 -0.43 17.01 6.66
CA ARG A 118 -1.11 17.85 7.66
C ARG A 118 -0.15 18.44 8.69
N LEU A 119 0.91 17.72 9.04
CA LEU A 119 1.93 18.18 9.99
C LEU A 119 2.87 19.21 9.37
N LEU A 120 3.28 19.00 8.11
CA LEU A 120 4.16 19.92 7.38
C LEU A 120 3.43 21.16 6.85
N PHE A 121 2.19 20.99 6.39
CA PHE A 121 1.37 22.04 5.82
C PHE A 121 0.13 22.22 6.68
N LYS A 122 0.18 23.22 7.56
CA LYS A 122 -1.02 23.75 8.20
C LYS A 122 -1.99 24.16 7.09
N PRO A 123 -3.29 23.84 7.17
CA PRO A 123 -4.25 24.23 6.14
C PRO A 123 -4.04 25.72 5.84
N VAL A 124 -3.77 26.03 4.58
CA VAL A 124 -3.99 27.38 4.07
C VAL A 124 -5.50 27.54 4.22
N VAL A 125 -5.90 28.13 5.34
CA VAL A 125 -7.22 28.72 5.48
C VAL A 125 -7.28 29.66 4.30
N ASP A 126 -8.15 29.35 3.36
CA ASP A 126 -8.47 30.20 2.23
C ASP A 126 -9.14 31.45 2.85
N ASP A 127 -8.30 32.38 3.29
CA ASP A 127 -8.70 33.65 3.90
C ASP A 127 -8.94 34.70 2.83
N GLU A 128 -9.35 34.28 1.63
CA GLU A 128 -9.85 35.18 0.60
C GLU A 128 -11.36 35.08 0.50
N ARG A 129 -11.99 35.57 1.57
CA ARG A 129 -13.29 36.19 1.52
C ARG A 129 -13.06 37.67 1.17
N SER A 130 -13.58 38.15 0.04
CA SER A 130 -14.34 39.42 -0.08
C SER A 130 -14.72 39.69 -1.52
#